data_AF-A0A318AT22-F1
#
_entry.id   AF-A0A318AT22-F1
#
_cell.length_a   1.000
_cell.length_b   1.000
_cell.length_c   1.000
_cell.angle_alpha   90.00
_cell.angle_beta   90.00
_cell.angle_gamma   90.00
#
_symmetry.space_group_name_H-M   'P 1'
#
loop_
_entity.id
_entity.type
_entity.pdbx_description
1 polymer ?
#
loop_
_entity_poly.entity_id
_entity_poly.type
_entity_poly.pdbx_seq_one_letter_code
_entity_poly.pdbx_strand_id
1 'polypeptide(L)' 'RSGDALVDSLVFAGRFGAIDSVWRAGRPVVSGGRHRHREAIAERYRRVLKDLLS' A
#
# COMPACT_ATOMS: atom_id res chain seq x y z
N ARG A 1 -16.90 10.58 22.64
CA ARG A 1 -15.79 9.62 22.43
C ARG A 1 -16.06 8.61 21.30
N SER A 2 -17.26 8.58 20.72
CA SER A 2 -17.64 7.62 19.65
C SER A 2 -17.12 7.96 18.26
N GLY A 3 -16.71 9.22 18.00
CA GLY A 3 -16.22 9.66 16.70
C GLY A 3 -14.79 9.20 16.36
N ASP A 4 -13.95 9.02 17.37
CA ASP A 4 -12.51 8.76 17.17
C ASP A 4 -12.21 7.28 16.95
N ALA A 5 -13.08 6.38 17.39
CA ALA A 5 -12.82 4.94 17.41
C ALA A 5 -12.45 4.36 16.04
N LEU A 6 -13.01 4.89 14.94
CA LEU A 6 -12.66 4.44 13.58
C LEU A 6 -11.27 4.92 13.16
N VAL A 7 -10.92 6.17 13.46
CA VAL A 7 -9.59 6.73 13.15
C VAL A 7 -8.53 6.09 14.03
N ASP A 8 -8.82 5.94 15.32
CA ASP A 8 -7.96 5.25 16.28
C ASP A 8 -7.72 3.81 15.85
N SER A 9 -8.77 3.10 15.44
CA SER A 9 -8.64 1.73 14.92
C SER A 9 -7.82 1.69 13.63
N LEU A 10 -7.99 2.65 12.73
CA LEU A 10 -7.18 2.72 11.50
C LEU A 10 -5.70 2.97 11.81
N VAL A 11 -5.41 3.92 12.69
CA VAL A 11 -4.04 4.36 13.00
C VAL A 11 -3.31 3.36 13.89
N PHE A 12 -3.97 2.83 14.92
CA PHE A 12 -3.34 2.02 15.97
C PHE A 12 -3.59 0.52 15.85
N ALA A 13 -4.69 0.10 15.21
CA ALA A 13 -5.07 -1.31 15.05
C ALA A 13 -5.14 -1.78 13.59
N GLY A 14 -4.93 -0.88 12.63
CA GLY A 14 -4.97 -1.16 11.21
C GLY A 14 -3.91 -2.20 10.83
N ARG A 15 -4.34 -3.32 10.25
CA ARG A 15 -3.44 -4.35 9.73
C ARG A 15 -3.08 -4.06 8.27
N PHE A 16 -2.12 -4.81 7.73
CA PHE A 16 -1.90 -4.87 6.28
C PHE A 16 -3.23 -5.14 5.57
N GLY A 17 -3.57 -4.25 4.62
CA GLY A 17 -4.82 -4.33 3.86
C GLY A 17 -5.97 -3.47 4.39
N ALA A 18 -5.78 -2.69 5.47
CA ALA A 18 -6.81 -1.76 5.95
C ALA A 18 -7.12 -0.62 4.96
N ILE A 19 -6.19 -0.32 4.04
CA ILE A 19 -6.38 0.68 2.99
C ILE A 19 -6.84 0.00 1.71
N ASP A 20 -8.07 0.28 1.29
CA ASP A 20 -8.61 -0.20 0.01
C ASP A 20 -8.16 0.64 -1.18
N SER A 21 -8.26 1.97 -1.07
CA SER A 21 -8.10 2.89 -2.20
C SER A 21 -7.23 4.10 -1.87
N VAL A 22 -6.39 4.52 -2.82
CA VAL A 22 -5.55 5.73 -2.71
C VAL A 22 -5.57 6.48 -4.03
N TRP A 23 -5.73 7.81 -3.95
CA TRP A 23 -5.74 8.72 -5.09
C TRP A 23 -4.59 9.72 -5.01
N ARG A 24 -4.00 10.04 -6.16
CA ARG A 24 -2.96 11.07 -6.28
C ARG A 24 -3.25 11.91 -7.52
N ALA A 25 -3.32 13.24 -7.35
CA ALA A 25 -3.60 14.18 -8.45
C ALA A 25 -4.81 13.77 -9.30
N GLY A 26 -5.92 13.40 -8.64
CA GLY A 26 -7.15 12.97 -9.31
C GLY A 26 -7.09 11.60 -9.98
N ARG A 27 -6.03 10.80 -9.77
CA ARG A 27 -5.87 9.47 -10.37
C ARG A 27 -5.84 8.38 -9.29
N PRO A 28 -6.55 7.26 -9.46
CA PRO A 28 -6.42 6.14 -8.55
C PRO A 28 -5.04 5.50 -8.74
N VAL A 29 -4.33 5.29 -7.64
CA VAL A 29 -3.01 4.64 -7.62
C VAL A 29 -3.05 3.31 -6.87
N VAL A 30 -3.99 3.15 -5.94
CA VAL A 30 -4.31 1.88 -5.26
C VAL A 30 -5.82 1.64 -5.39
N SER A 31 -6.19 0.39 -5.67
CA SER A 31 -7.56 -0.11 -5.64
C SER A 31 -7.55 -1.54 -5.11
N GLY A 32 -8.51 -1.93 -4.26
CA GLY A 32 -8.54 -3.25 -3.64
C GLY A 32 -7.27 -3.56 -2.83
N GLY A 33 -6.66 -2.54 -2.22
CA GLY A 33 -5.39 -2.65 -1.50
C GLY A 33 -4.16 -2.92 -2.37
N ARG A 34 -4.29 -2.85 -3.71
CA ARG A 34 -3.19 -3.14 -4.65
C ARG A 34 -2.79 -1.90 -5.46
N HIS A 35 -1.51 -1.53 -5.37
CA HIS A 35 -0.96 -0.47 -6.21
C HIS A 35 -0.95 -0.89 -7.69
N ARG A 36 -1.34 0.01 -8.60
CA ARG A 36 -1.48 -0.28 -10.04
C ARG A 36 -0.18 -0.76 -10.73
N HIS A 37 0.99 -0.44 -10.16
CA HIS A 37 2.29 -0.86 -10.67
C HIS A 37 2.99 -1.91 -9.78
N ARG A 38 2.28 -2.57 -8.85
CA ARG A 38 2.86 -3.49 -7.87
C ARG A 38 3.77 -4.54 -8.50
N GLU A 39 3.31 -5.21 -9.56
CA GLU A 39 4.07 -6.30 -10.19
C GLU A 39 5.37 -5.82 -10.84
N ALA A 40 5.30 -4.75 -11.64
CA ALA A 40 6.47 -4.19 -12.30
C ALA A 40 7.52 -3.70 -11.30
N ILE A 41 7.10 -3.06 -10.21
CA ILE A 41 7.99 -2.60 -9.13
C ILE A 41 8.64 -3.80 -8.44
N ALA A 42 7.85 -4.80 -8.05
CA ALA A 42 8.35 -5.98 -7.34
C ALA A 42 9.35 -6.77 -8.19
N GLU A 43 9.08 -6.93 -9.49
CA GLU A 43 9.99 -7.60 -10.42
C GLU A 43 11.31 -6.86 -10.56
N ARG A 44 11.26 -5.54 -10.80
CA ARG A 44 12.48 -4.70 -10.87
C ARG A 44 13.28 -4.78 -9.58
N TYR A 45 12.61 -4.71 -8.43
CA TYR A 45 13.25 -4.78 -7.12
C TYR A 45 14.00 -6.12 -6.93
N ARG A 46 13.35 -7.25 -7.26
CA ARG A 46 13.98 -8.58 -7.16
C ARG A 46 15.19 -8.73 -8.07
N ARG A 47 15.12 -8.24 -9.31
CA ARG A 47 16.26 -8.27 -10.25
C ARG A 47 17.46 -7.52 -9.66
N VAL A 48 17.24 -6.29 -9.23
CA VAL A 48 18.30 -5.47 -8.64
C VAL A 48 18.89 -6.12 -7.39
N LEU A 49 18.06 -6.67 -6.51
CA LEU A 49 18.56 -7.38 -5.33
C LEU A 49 19.41 -8.60 -5.71
N LYS A 50 19.01 -9.35 -6.75
CA LYS A 50 19.78 -10.50 -7.22
C LYS A 50 21.16 -10.07 -7.71
N ASP A 51 21.23 -8.97 -8.47
CA ASP A 51 22.49 -8.45 -9.01
C ASP A 51 23.41 -7.90 -7.91
N LEU A 52 22.85 -7.38 -6.81
CA LEU A 52 23.62 -6.84 -5.68
C LEU A 52 24.12 -7.93 -4.71
N LEU A 53 23.44 -9.07 -4.66
CA LEU A 53 23.74 -10.17 -3.73
C LEU A 53 24.52 -11.32 -4.38
N SER A 54 24.81 -11.24 -5.68
CA SER A 54 25.71 -12.15 -6.38
C SER A 54 27.17 -11.75 -6.16
#